data_AF-A0A844X682-F1
#
_entry.id   AF-A0A844X682-F1
#
_cell.length_a   1.000
_cell.length_b   1.000
_cell.length_c   1.000
_cell.angle_alpha   90.00
_cell.angle_beta   90.00
_cell.angle_gamma   90.00
#
_symmetry.space_group_name_H-M   'P 1'
#
loop_
_entity.id
_entity.type
_entity.pdbx_description
1 polymer ?
#
loop_
_entity_poly.entity_id
_entity_poly.type
_entity_poly.pdbx_seq_one_letter_code
_entity_poly.pdbx_strand_id
1 'polypeptide(L)'
;MISQIKKLCKDKNNEDAYYGFIRALDEGKDYYFTKKDFDNLPIDEIEIGLRVAFTANEKDSGQRFATNIKIIKDQAAENNEQSLSDDKPLKNKIDAQDYQALLIKSVQQIKYIDEPLAFEDSVFNLLKVIGLNKIFQFDRDNQAGKADGFFIIENLAVMYDCTLQKNFESFKEEQIENYINKLNQKAQLTFNIKKNDGGITPKTIPLTGKNKQVWIITKGESKEISDFDNVKVKEISIYDLCEIFKKRLSDITYDNEKLVNDFIFIGK
;
A
#
# COMPACT_ATOMS: atom_id res chain seq x y z
N MET A 1 -35.27 4.38 -1.78
CA MET A 1 -34.65 4.27 -3.12
C MET A 1 -33.17 4.00 -2.95
N ILE A 2 -32.52 3.29 -3.88
CA ILE A 2 -31.07 3.00 -3.83
C ILE A 2 -30.44 3.60 -5.07
N SER A 3 -29.36 4.37 -4.94
CA SER A 3 -28.61 4.88 -6.10
C SER A 3 -27.19 5.30 -5.68
N GLN A 4 -26.51 6.08 -6.50
CA GLN A 4 -25.14 6.53 -6.27
C GLN A 4 -25.05 8.05 -6.19
N ILE A 5 -24.13 8.54 -5.33
CA ILE A 5 -23.75 9.95 -5.30
C ILE A 5 -23.13 10.31 -6.65
N LYS A 6 -23.73 11.26 -7.36
CA LYS A 6 -23.29 11.69 -8.70
C LYS A 6 -22.37 12.91 -8.63
N LYS A 7 -22.65 13.83 -7.70
CA LYS A 7 -21.90 15.08 -7.56
C LYS A 7 -21.94 15.56 -6.12
N LEU A 8 -20.82 16.12 -5.67
CA LEU A 8 -20.67 16.79 -4.40
C LEU A 8 -20.09 18.19 -4.63
N CYS A 9 -20.66 19.20 -3.96
CA CYS A 9 -20.27 20.59 -4.05
C CYS A 9 -20.10 21.17 -2.64
N LYS A 10 -19.02 21.93 -2.44
CA LYS A 10 -18.83 22.76 -1.25
C LYS A 10 -19.63 24.06 -1.41
N ASP A 11 -20.37 24.46 -0.38
CA ASP A 11 -21.02 25.77 -0.38
C ASP A 11 -19.94 26.87 -0.30
N LYS A 12 -20.06 27.89 -1.15
CA LYS A 12 -19.09 28.99 -1.21
C LYS A 12 -19.16 29.91 0.01
N ASN A 13 -20.27 29.88 0.74
CA ASN A 13 -20.57 30.80 1.84
C ASN A 13 -20.48 30.15 3.22
N ASN A 14 -20.26 28.84 3.31
CA ASN A 14 -20.10 28.12 4.57
C ASN A 14 -19.24 26.87 4.38
N GLU A 15 -18.05 26.83 5.00
CA GLU A 15 -17.08 25.75 4.81
C GLU A 15 -17.57 24.38 5.30
N ASP A 16 -18.54 24.36 6.21
CA ASP A 16 -19.14 23.13 6.75
C ASP A 16 -20.42 22.70 6.00
N ALA A 17 -20.91 23.51 5.07
CA ALA A 17 -22.09 23.20 4.28
C ALA A 17 -21.70 22.57 2.94
N TYR A 18 -22.17 21.35 2.74
CA TYR A 18 -22.03 20.62 1.47
C TYR A 18 -23.42 20.30 0.94
N TYR A 19 -23.53 20.34 -0.38
CA TYR A 19 -24.70 19.86 -1.09
C TYR A 19 -24.28 18.96 -2.25
N GLY A 20 -25.18 18.11 -2.68
CA GLY A 20 -24.88 17.20 -3.77
C GLY A 20 -26.12 16.68 -4.47
N PHE A 21 -25.87 15.76 -5.40
CA PHE A 21 -26.90 15.13 -6.20
C PHE A 21 -26.72 13.62 -6.20
N ILE A 22 -27.78 12.89 -5.91
CA ILE A 22 -27.87 11.44 -6.08
C ILE A 22 -28.48 11.16 -7.46
N ARG A 23 -27.85 10.27 -8.22
CA ARG A 23 -28.28 9.92 -9.58
C ARG A 23 -29.72 9.43 -9.58
N ALA A 24 -30.57 10.00 -10.41
CA ALA A 24 -31.89 9.43 -10.70
C ALA A 24 -31.75 8.11 -11.48
N LEU A 25 -32.56 7.11 -11.14
CA LEU A 25 -32.60 5.83 -11.88
C LEU A 25 -33.63 5.83 -13.01
N ASP A 26 -34.50 6.84 -13.06
CA ASP A 26 -35.44 7.15 -14.12
C ASP A 26 -34.88 8.27 -15.03
N GLU A 27 -35.60 8.60 -16.11
CA GLU A 27 -35.25 9.72 -17.00
C GLU A 27 -35.46 11.11 -16.37
N GLY A 28 -35.81 11.15 -15.08
CA GLY A 28 -36.06 12.38 -14.33
C GLY A 28 -34.80 13.09 -13.84
N LYS A 29 -35.01 14.23 -13.17
CA LYS A 29 -33.91 15.00 -12.56
C LYS A 29 -33.33 14.28 -11.35
N ASP A 30 -32.02 14.44 -11.14
CA ASP A 30 -31.30 13.93 -9.98
C ASP A 30 -31.84 14.49 -8.65
N TYR A 31 -31.65 13.73 -7.56
CA TYR A 31 -32.13 14.10 -6.23
C TYR A 31 -31.12 14.98 -5.50
N TYR A 32 -31.52 16.20 -5.16
CA TYR A 32 -30.71 17.13 -4.37
C TYR A 32 -30.63 16.70 -2.90
N PHE A 33 -29.47 16.86 -2.27
CA PHE A 33 -29.31 16.67 -0.82
C PHE A 33 -28.36 17.70 -0.22
N THR A 34 -28.45 17.87 1.10
CA THR A 34 -27.52 18.62 1.94
C THR A 34 -26.82 17.71 2.95
N LYS A 35 -25.69 18.15 3.52
CA LYS A 35 -24.98 17.40 4.56
C LYS A 35 -25.88 17.00 5.75
N LYS A 36 -26.88 17.82 6.08
CA LYS A 36 -27.83 17.56 7.19
C LYS A 36 -28.72 16.34 6.94
N ASP A 37 -28.83 15.89 5.69
CA ASP A 37 -29.64 14.75 5.30
C ASP A 37 -28.92 13.40 5.51
N PHE A 38 -27.66 13.43 5.96
CA PHE A 38 -26.91 12.28 6.45
C PHE A 38 -27.00 12.22 7.98
N ASP A 39 -27.29 11.02 8.52
CA ASP A 39 -27.35 10.76 9.96
C ASP A 39 -25.94 10.83 10.60
N ASN A 40 -25.41 12.05 10.79
CA ASN A 40 -24.14 12.35 11.46
C ASN A 40 -22.87 11.68 10.88
N LEU A 41 -22.86 11.36 9.59
CA LEU A 41 -21.67 10.82 8.93
C LEU A 41 -20.59 11.90 8.73
N PRO A 42 -19.29 11.58 8.96
CA PRO A 42 -18.19 12.46 8.57
C PRO A 42 -18.24 12.73 7.06
N ILE A 43 -18.04 13.99 6.66
CA ILE A 43 -18.06 14.38 5.24
C ILE A 43 -16.98 13.67 4.42
N ASP A 44 -15.88 13.30 5.07
CA ASP A 44 -14.73 12.63 4.46
C ASP A 44 -15.05 11.20 4.00
N GLU A 45 -16.19 10.64 4.41
CA GLU A 45 -16.68 9.32 3.95
C GLU A 45 -17.64 9.42 2.76
N ILE A 46 -17.96 10.63 2.28
CA ILE A 46 -18.93 10.86 1.20
C ILE A 46 -18.18 11.14 -0.11
N GLU A 47 -18.05 10.12 -0.94
CA GLU A 47 -17.38 10.22 -2.25
C GLU A 47 -18.35 10.04 -3.43
N ILE A 48 -17.97 10.56 -4.59
CA ILE A 48 -18.70 10.35 -5.84
C ILE A 48 -18.66 8.85 -6.19
N GLY A 49 -19.81 8.26 -6.50
CA GLY A 49 -19.97 6.83 -6.79
C GLY A 49 -20.44 5.98 -5.60
N LEU A 50 -20.45 6.53 -4.39
CA LEU A 50 -20.89 5.83 -3.18
C LEU A 50 -22.37 5.40 -3.28
N ARG A 51 -22.65 4.13 -2.98
CA ARG A 51 -24.02 3.57 -2.98
C ARG A 51 -24.76 3.99 -1.71
N VAL A 52 -25.93 4.57 -1.89
CA VAL A 52 -26.76 5.05 -0.79
C VAL A 52 -28.22 4.64 -0.95
N ALA A 53 -28.86 4.32 0.17
CA ALA A 53 -30.30 4.25 0.33
C ALA A 53 -30.81 5.60 0.83
N PHE A 54 -31.94 6.07 0.31
CA PHE A 54 -32.52 7.36 0.69
C PHE A 54 -34.03 7.38 0.50
N THR A 55 -34.70 8.30 1.21
CA THR A 55 -36.11 8.65 0.97
C THR A 55 -36.17 9.71 -0.12
N ALA A 56 -36.79 9.37 -1.24
CA ALA A 56 -37.02 10.26 -2.37
C ALA A 56 -38.26 11.11 -2.11
N ASN A 57 -38.14 12.42 -2.28
CA ASN A 57 -39.23 13.37 -2.15
C ASN A 57 -39.29 14.28 -3.38
N GLU A 58 -40.48 14.74 -3.72
CA GLU A 58 -40.71 15.67 -4.81
C GLU A 58 -41.64 16.79 -4.34
N LYS A 59 -41.28 18.05 -4.65
CA LYS A 59 -42.15 19.21 -4.42
C LYS A 59 -43.09 19.40 -5.60
N ASP A 60 -44.22 20.08 -5.38
CA ASP A 60 -45.18 20.46 -6.43
C ASP A 60 -44.55 21.24 -7.60
N SER A 61 -43.38 21.88 -7.37
CA SER A 61 -42.57 22.55 -8.39
C SER A 61 -41.71 21.62 -9.26
N GLY A 62 -41.84 20.30 -9.11
CA GLY A 62 -41.03 19.27 -9.81
C GLY A 62 -39.58 19.18 -9.32
N GLN A 63 -39.26 19.75 -8.15
CA GLN A 63 -37.93 19.65 -7.55
C GLN A 63 -37.82 18.40 -6.69
N ARG A 64 -36.82 17.56 -6.98
CA ARG A 64 -36.57 16.30 -6.29
C ARG A 64 -35.45 16.44 -5.27
N PHE A 65 -35.66 15.88 -4.08
CA PHE A 65 -34.69 15.89 -3.00
C PHE A 65 -34.65 14.57 -2.23
N ALA A 66 -33.50 14.27 -1.64
CA ALA A 66 -33.23 13.06 -0.88
C ALA A 66 -33.06 13.40 0.61
N THR A 67 -33.67 12.59 1.47
CA THR A 67 -33.57 12.69 2.94
C THR A 67 -33.29 11.30 3.53
N ASN A 68 -32.86 11.24 4.79
CA ASN A 68 -32.54 9.98 5.49
C ASN A 68 -31.55 9.11 4.70
N ILE A 69 -30.45 9.72 4.25
CA ILE A 69 -29.47 9.06 3.37
C ILE A 69 -28.59 8.13 4.20
N LYS A 70 -28.53 6.86 3.81
CA LYS A 70 -27.76 5.79 4.46
C LYS A 70 -26.83 5.12 3.47
N ILE A 71 -25.58 4.88 3.86
CA ILE A 71 -24.60 4.19 3.03
C ILE A 71 -24.94 2.70 2.96
N ILE A 72 -24.95 2.15 1.75
CA ILE A 72 -25.08 0.71 1.53
C ILE A 72 -23.68 0.14 1.38
N LYS A 73 -23.22 -0.59 2.40
CA LYS A 73 -22.05 -1.45 2.28
C LYS A 73 -22.53 -2.75 1.64
N ASP A 74 -21.95 -3.14 0.50
CA ASP A 74 -22.36 -4.37 -0.19
C ASP A 74 -22.13 -5.57 0.75
N GLN A 75 -23.24 -6.17 1.20
CA GLN A 75 -23.28 -7.36 2.05
C GLN A 75 -23.56 -8.59 1.19
N ALA A 76 -22.51 -9.26 0.76
CA ALA A 76 -22.51 -10.71 0.64
C ALA A 76 -21.51 -11.19 1.69
N ALA A 77 -21.85 -11.91 2.76
CA ALA A 77 -23.08 -12.42 3.37
C ALA A 77 -22.64 -12.73 4.84
N GLU A 78 -23.43 -12.78 5.92
CA GLU A 78 -24.77 -13.29 6.19
C GLU A 78 -25.24 -12.57 7.48
N ASN A 79 -26.43 -11.98 7.50
CA ASN A 79 -27.70 -12.65 7.84
C ASN A 79 -27.71 -13.34 9.22
N ASN A 80 -27.90 -12.54 10.27
CA ASN A 80 -28.80 -12.83 11.39
C ASN A 80 -28.90 -11.58 12.24
N GLU A 81 -30.01 -10.85 12.13
CA GLU A 81 -30.69 -10.24 13.29
C GLU A 81 -32.01 -9.65 12.81
N GLN A 82 -33.04 -10.48 12.92
CA GLN A 82 -34.43 -10.03 12.95
C GLN A 82 -34.69 -9.53 14.39
N SER A 83 -35.26 -8.33 14.48
CA SER A 83 -35.70 -7.59 15.68
C SER A 83 -34.60 -7.03 16.60
N LEU A 84 -34.49 -5.69 16.63
CA LEU A 84 -33.85 -4.93 17.71
C LEU A 84 -34.92 -4.06 18.38
N SER A 85 -35.48 -4.58 19.47
CA SER A 85 -35.69 -3.77 20.67
C SER A 85 -34.48 -3.96 21.58
N ASP A 86 -34.09 -2.87 22.22
CA ASP A 86 -33.22 -2.72 23.39
C ASP A 86 -31.70 -2.83 23.22
N ASP A 87 -31.06 -1.66 23.34
CA ASP A 87 -29.78 -1.38 24.00
C ASP A 87 -28.72 -2.50 24.02
N LYS A 88 -28.17 -2.84 22.85
CA LYS A 88 -26.85 -3.48 22.79
C LYS A 88 -25.76 -2.43 22.55
N PRO A 89 -24.72 -2.34 23.40
CA PRO A 89 -23.61 -1.43 23.19
C PRO A 89 -22.92 -1.79 21.87
N LEU A 90 -22.60 -0.76 21.07
CA LEU A 90 -21.90 -0.86 19.80
C LEU A 90 -20.66 -1.77 19.97
N LYS A 91 -20.70 -3.01 19.44
CA LYS A 91 -19.55 -3.93 19.39
C LYS A 91 -18.57 -3.48 18.30
N ASN A 92 -18.02 -2.27 18.41
CA ASN A 92 -16.88 -1.83 17.59
C ASN A 92 -15.58 -1.91 18.40
N LYS A 93 -15.33 -3.04 19.05
CA LYS A 93 -14.01 -3.36 19.60
C LYS A 93 -13.38 -4.37 18.66
N ILE A 94 -12.50 -3.90 17.78
CA ILE A 94 -11.50 -4.77 17.19
C ILE A 94 -10.45 -5.04 18.26
N ASP A 95 -10.16 -6.29 18.54
CA ASP A 95 -9.06 -6.62 19.44
C ASP A 95 -7.72 -6.56 18.72
N ALA A 96 -6.63 -6.63 19.49
CA ALA A 96 -5.28 -6.52 18.94
C ALA A 96 -4.92 -7.67 17.99
N GLN A 97 -5.47 -8.87 18.21
CA GLN A 97 -5.20 -10.04 17.37
C GLN A 97 -5.93 -9.92 16.03
N ASP A 98 -7.17 -9.47 16.04
CA ASP A 98 -7.94 -9.17 14.84
C ASP A 98 -7.25 -8.07 14.01
N TYR A 99 -6.80 -7.00 14.66
CA TYR A 99 -6.08 -5.92 13.99
C TYR A 99 -4.76 -6.41 13.37
N GLN A 100 -4.00 -7.23 14.11
CA GLN A 100 -2.80 -7.88 13.60
C GLN A 100 -3.09 -8.76 12.37
N ALA A 101 -4.17 -9.55 12.40
CA ALA A 101 -4.57 -10.36 11.26
C ALA A 101 -4.92 -9.50 10.03
N LEU A 102 -5.56 -8.35 10.23
CA LEU A 102 -5.83 -7.38 9.16
C LEU A 102 -4.55 -6.81 8.54
N LEU A 103 -3.55 -6.45 9.36
CA LEU A 103 -2.26 -5.97 8.87
C LEU A 103 -1.51 -7.04 8.06
N ILE A 104 -1.52 -8.29 8.52
CA ILE A 104 -0.92 -9.40 7.76
C ILE A 104 -1.66 -9.59 6.43
N LYS A 105 -2.99 -9.57 6.46
CA LYS A 105 -3.82 -9.73 5.25
C LYS A 105 -3.60 -8.60 4.25
N SER A 106 -3.35 -7.37 4.71
CA SER A 106 -3.16 -6.21 3.83
C SER A 106 -1.87 -6.33 3.02
N VAL A 107 -0.74 -6.70 3.64
CA VAL A 107 0.52 -6.88 2.90
C VAL A 107 0.46 -8.07 1.94
N GLN A 108 -0.31 -9.11 2.26
CA GLN A 108 -0.50 -10.26 1.37
C GLN A 108 -1.27 -9.92 0.07
N GLN A 109 -1.94 -8.77 0.00
CA GLN A 109 -2.62 -8.34 -1.22
C GLN A 109 -1.66 -8.02 -2.37
N ILE A 110 -0.36 -7.80 -2.09
CA ILE A 110 0.67 -7.53 -3.11
C ILE A 110 0.71 -8.63 -4.18
N LYS A 111 0.32 -9.86 -3.85
CA LYS A 111 0.24 -10.97 -4.80
C LYS A 111 -0.70 -10.73 -5.98
N TYR A 112 -1.69 -9.84 -5.83
CA TYR A 112 -2.67 -9.50 -6.86
C TYR A 112 -2.24 -8.31 -7.74
N ILE A 113 -1.06 -7.73 -7.50
CA ILE A 113 -0.57 -6.58 -8.26
C ILE A 113 0.16 -7.08 -9.50
N ASP A 114 -0.38 -6.79 -10.67
CA ASP A 114 0.18 -7.20 -11.97
C ASP A 114 0.70 -6.03 -12.81
N GLU A 115 0.62 -4.80 -12.28
CA GLU A 115 1.21 -3.61 -12.86
C GLU A 115 2.61 -3.40 -12.26
N PRO A 116 3.69 -3.31 -13.08
CA PRO A 116 5.06 -3.24 -12.58
C PRO A 116 5.35 -2.09 -11.60
N LEU A 117 4.89 -0.87 -11.88
CA LEU A 117 5.19 0.28 -11.03
C LEU A 117 4.50 0.18 -9.67
N ALA A 118 3.24 -0.26 -9.65
CA ALA A 118 2.50 -0.55 -8.43
C ALA A 118 3.15 -1.68 -7.63
N PHE A 119 3.74 -2.67 -8.30
CA PHE A 119 4.47 -3.74 -7.63
C PHE A 119 5.73 -3.20 -6.95
N GLU A 120 6.55 -2.40 -7.66
CA GLU A 120 7.72 -1.72 -7.08
C GLU A 120 7.36 -0.86 -5.85
N ASP A 121 6.32 -0.03 -5.98
CA ASP A 121 5.86 0.85 -4.90
C ASP A 121 5.37 0.04 -3.69
N SER A 122 4.69 -1.07 -3.95
CA SER A 122 4.18 -1.96 -2.90
C SER A 122 5.31 -2.74 -2.21
N VAL A 123 6.32 -3.19 -2.96
CA VAL A 123 7.52 -3.83 -2.40
C VAL A 123 8.26 -2.85 -1.50
N PHE A 124 8.48 -1.60 -1.94
CA PHE A 124 9.11 -0.57 -1.11
C PHE A 124 8.32 -0.31 0.18
N ASN A 125 7.00 -0.21 0.09
CA ASN A 125 6.14 -0.03 1.26
C ASN A 125 6.25 -1.23 2.21
N LEU A 126 6.24 -2.47 1.70
CA LEU A 126 6.43 -3.67 2.50
C LEU A 126 7.78 -3.65 3.24
N LEU A 127 8.87 -3.36 2.52
CA LEU A 127 10.20 -3.27 3.09
C LEU A 127 10.27 -2.23 4.22
N LYS A 128 9.63 -1.07 4.05
CA LYS A 128 9.51 -0.05 5.11
C LYS A 128 8.76 -0.58 6.33
N VAL A 129 7.58 -1.18 6.16
CA VAL A 129 6.76 -1.64 7.30
C VAL A 129 7.34 -2.87 7.99
N ILE A 130 8.17 -3.67 7.31
CA ILE A 130 8.98 -4.72 7.94
C ILE A 130 10.01 -4.14 8.92
N GLY A 131 10.33 -2.84 8.82
CA GLY A 131 11.24 -2.16 9.75
C GLY A 131 12.57 -1.71 9.13
N LEU A 132 12.67 -1.67 7.80
CA LEU A 132 13.83 -1.08 7.12
C LEU A 132 13.77 0.45 7.20
N ASN A 133 14.44 1.00 8.21
CA ASN A 133 14.48 2.45 8.45
C ASN A 133 15.43 3.20 7.50
N LYS A 134 16.39 2.52 6.86
CA LYS A 134 17.36 3.10 5.92
C LYS A 134 17.20 2.47 4.54
N ILE A 135 16.07 2.77 3.90
CA ILE A 135 15.73 2.36 2.53
C ILE A 135 15.54 3.60 1.65
N PHE A 136 15.96 3.49 0.39
CA PHE A 136 15.97 4.57 -0.59
C PHE A 136 15.47 4.02 -1.93
N GLN A 137 14.49 4.69 -2.53
CA GLN A 137 14.13 4.47 -3.93
C GLN A 137 15.00 5.34 -4.82
N PHE A 138 15.42 4.80 -5.96
CA PHE A 138 16.05 5.60 -6.99
C PHE A 138 15.01 6.39 -7.79
N ASP A 139 15.40 7.57 -8.27
CA ASP A 139 14.51 8.43 -9.05
C ASP A 139 14.16 7.80 -10.40
N ARG A 140 12.86 7.71 -10.68
CA ARG A 140 12.26 7.15 -11.90
C ARG A 140 12.60 7.97 -13.14
N ASP A 141 12.78 9.27 -13.00
CA ASP A 141 13.04 10.17 -14.13
C ASP A 141 14.44 9.96 -14.75
N ASN A 142 15.32 9.18 -14.09
CA ASN A 142 16.67 8.87 -14.54
C ASN A 142 17.01 7.37 -14.45
N GLN A 143 16.03 6.48 -14.68
CA GLN A 143 16.09 5.04 -14.34
C GLN A 143 16.88 4.15 -15.31
N ALA A 144 17.33 4.63 -16.48
CA ALA A 144 18.03 3.77 -17.44
C ALA A 144 19.26 3.08 -16.79
N GLY A 145 19.16 1.76 -16.57
CA GLY A 145 20.20 0.94 -15.94
C GLY A 145 20.37 1.11 -14.42
N LYS A 146 19.36 1.62 -13.71
CA LYS A 146 19.35 1.74 -12.24
C LYS A 146 18.39 0.74 -11.62
N ALA A 147 18.78 0.24 -10.45
CA ALA A 147 17.92 -0.55 -9.58
C ALA A 147 16.74 0.29 -9.07
N ASP A 148 15.71 -0.36 -8.55
CA ASP A 148 14.53 0.33 -8.00
C ASP A 148 14.84 0.94 -6.64
N GLY A 149 15.71 0.29 -5.87
CA GLY A 149 16.15 0.85 -4.61
C GLY A 149 17.37 0.21 -3.98
N PHE A 150 17.69 0.73 -2.81
CA PHE A 150 18.79 0.31 -1.99
C PHE A 150 18.39 0.42 -0.52
N PHE A 151 18.79 -0.54 0.31
CA PHE A 151 18.68 -0.42 1.75
C PHE A 151 19.92 -0.91 2.48
N ILE A 152 20.06 -0.45 3.72
CA ILE A 152 21.07 -0.92 4.65
C ILE A 152 20.44 -1.20 6.01
N ILE A 153 20.74 -2.35 6.57
CA ILE A 153 20.35 -2.74 7.93
C ILE A 153 21.52 -3.44 8.59
N GLU A 154 21.96 -2.90 9.73
CA GLU A 154 23.18 -3.36 10.42
C GLU A 154 24.35 -3.58 9.46
N ASN A 155 24.86 -4.81 9.35
CA ASN A 155 25.96 -5.19 8.48
C ASN A 155 25.54 -5.61 7.06
N LEU A 156 24.25 -5.55 6.71
CA LEU A 156 23.73 -5.95 5.41
C LEU A 156 23.42 -4.73 4.53
N ALA A 157 23.97 -4.70 3.31
CA ALA A 157 23.68 -3.71 2.28
C ALA A 157 23.08 -4.42 1.06
N VAL A 158 21.91 -3.97 0.62
CA VAL A 158 21.16 -4.62 -0.46
C VAL A 158 20.77 -3.60 -1.52
N MET A 159 21.12 -3.90 -2.77
CA MET A 159 20.52 -3.25 -3.93
C MET A 159 19.42 -4.16 -4.48
N TYR A 160 18.22 -3.62 -4.70
CA TYR A 160 17.09 -4.43 -5.11
C TYR A 160 16.39 -3.86 -6.35
N ASP A 161 15.84 -4.78 -7.12
CA ASP A 161 15.12 -4.54 -8.37
C ASP A 161 13.93 -5.51 -8.43
N CYS A 162 12.76 -5.05 -8.86
CA CYS A 162 11.52 -5.77 -8.83
C CYS A 162 11.14 -6.19 -10.25
N THR A 163 10.59 -7.39 -10.39
CA THR A 163 10.04 -7.81 -11.68
C THR A 163 8.92 -8.81 -11.53
N LEU A 164 7.92 -8.68 -12.40
CA LEU A 164 6.83 -9.63 -12.54
C LEU A 164 7.16 -10.76 -13.53
N GLN A 165 8.30 -10.68 -14.23
CA GLN A 165 8.71 -11.67 -15.23
C GLN A 165 9.50 -12.80 -14.59
N LYS A 166 9.09 -14.05 -14.87
CA LYS A 166 9.71 -15.25 -14.26
C LYS A 166 11.08 -15.60 -14.82
N ASN A 167 11.33 -15.29 -16.10
CA ASN A 167 12.58 -15.60 -16.80
C ASN A 167 13.55 -14.41 -16.80
N PHE A 168 13.56 -13.63 -15.72
CA PHE A 168 14.34 -12.38 -15.65
C PHE A 168 15.84 -12.58 -15.83
N GLU A 169 16.37 -13.73 -15.45
CA GLU A 169 17.78 -14.07 -15.59
C GLU A 169 18.28 -13.87 -17.03
N SER A 170 17.46 -14.18 -18.05
CA SER A 170 17.88 -14.09 -19.46
C SER A 170 17.96 -12.67 -20.02
N PHE A 171 17.40 -11.67 -19.35
CA PHE A 171 17.37 -10.28 -19.86
C PHE A 171 17.83 -9.24 -18.84
N LYS A 172 18.03 -9.62 -17.57
CA LYS A 172 18.58 -8.75 -16.52
C LYS A 172 20.06 -8.98 -16.23
N GLU A 173 20.72 -9.92 -16.92
CA GLU A 173 22.13 -10.25 -16.68
C GLU A 173 23.04 -9.00 -16.62
N GLU A 174 22.99 -8.16 -17.65
CA GLU A 174 23.77 -6.90 -17.70
C GLU A 174 23.38 -5.94 -16.55
N GLN A 175 22.10 -5.89 -16.16
CA GLN A 175 21.65 -5.05 -15.04
C GLN A 175 22.21 -5.56 -13.70
N ILE A 176 22.16 -6.87 -13.48
CA ILE A 176 22.70 -7.53 -12.28
C ILE A 176 24.20 -7.30 -12.19
N GLU A 177 24.94 -7.47 -13.29
CA GLU A 177 26.38 -7.20 -13.33
C GLU A 177 26.69 -5.74 -12.97
N ASN A 178 25.91 -4.80 -13.49
CA ASN A 178 26.02 -3.38 -13.12
C ASN A 178 25.77 -3.13 -11.63
N TYR A 179 24.85 -3.86 -11.00
CA TYR A 179 24.57 -3.75 -9.56
C TYR A 179 25.71 -4.33 -8.72
N ILE A 180 26.25 -5.49 -9.10
CA ILE A 180 27.42 -6.12 -8.47
C ILE A 180 28.61 -5.14 -8.51
N ASN A 181 28.93 -4.62 -9.69
CA ASN A 181 30.02 -3.67 -9.88
C ASN A 181 29.86 -2.43 -9.01
N LYS A 182 28.63 -1.88 -8.91
CA LYS A 182 28.33 -0.72 -8.04
C LYS A 182 28.55 -1.04 -6.56
N LEU A 183 28.24 -2.25 -6.09
CA LEU A 183 28.45 -2.65 -4.68
C LEU A 183 29.91 -3.00 -4.38
N ASN A 184 30.64 -3.54 -5.34
CA ASN A 184 32.02 -3.97 -5.14
C ASN A 184 33.06 -2.89 -5.30
N GLN A 185 32.96 -2.09 -6.36
CA GLN A 185 33.99 -1.11 -6.69
C GLN A 185 33.93 0.13 -5.79
N LYS A 186 32.82 0.35 -5.08
CA LYS A 186 32.60 1.57 -4.29
C LYS A 186 32.74 1.30 -2.80
N ALA A 187 33.63 2.06 -2.16
CA ALA A 187 33.68 2.12 -0.69
C ALA A 187 32.43 2.78 -0.08
N GLN A 188 31.70 3.58 -0.88
CA GLN A 188 30.49 4.29 -0.47
C GLN A 188 29.52 4.51 -1.65
N LEU A 189 28.22 4.51 -1.36
CA LEU A 189 27.18 4.89 -2.32
C LEU A 189 26.56 6.22 -1.95
N THR A 190 26.39 7.11 -2.93
CA THR A 190 25.73 8.41 -2.76
C THR A 190 24.39 8.41 -3.46
N PHE A 191 23.34 8.81 -2.76
CA PHE A 191 21.96 8.87 -3.24
C PHE A 191 21.40 10.27 -3.03
N ASN A 192 20.59 10.74 -3.97
CA ASN A 192 19.87 12.01 -3.80
C ASN A 192 18.56 11.74 -3.07
N ILE A 193 18.34 12.45 -1.96
CA ILE A 193 17.13 12.33 -1.15
C ILE A 193 16.36 13.64 -1.27
N LYS A 194 15.07 13.55 -1.57
CA LYS A 194 14.15 14.68 -1.48
C LYS A 194 13.92 15.02 0.00
N LYS A 195 14.18 16.27 0.36
CA LYS A 195 13.82 16.86 1.64
C LYS A 195 12.35 17.22 1.68
N ASN A 196 11.83 17.45 2.88
CA ASN A 196 10.46 17.91 3.11
C ASN A 196 10.16 19.28 2.47
N ASP A 197 11.18 20.10 2.24
CA ASP A 197 11.08 21.41 1.57
C ASP A 197 11.14 21.32 0.04
N GLY A 198 11.18 20.11 -0.53
CA GLY A 198 11.34 19.87 -1.96
C GLY A 198 12.78 19.96 -2.47
N GLY A 199 13.75 20.34 -1.64
CA GLY A 199 15.16 20.35 -1.97
C GLY A 199 15.74 18.94 -2.09
N ILE A 200 16.83 18.79 -2.86
CA ILE A 200 17.54 17.50 -2.99
C ILE A 200 18.82 17.57 -2.16
N THR A 201 19.16 16.51 -1.42
CA THR A 201 20.44 16.40 -0.73
C THR A 201 21.09 15.05 -0.94
N PRO A 202 22.39 15.02 -1.30
CA PRO A 202 23.12 13.77 -1.41
C PRO A 202 23.34 13.17 -0.02
N LYS A 203 23.06 11.88 0.12
CA LYS A 203 23.38 11.05 1.29
C LYS A 203 24.36 9.97 0.87
N THR A 204 25.50 9.93 1.54
CA THR A 204 26.55 8.95 1.28
C THR A 204 26.54 7.88 2.36
N ILE A 205 26.58 6.61 1.94
CA ILE A 205 26.49 5.44 2.80
C ILE A 205 27.75 4.59 2.59
N PRO A 206 28.55 4.35 3.63
CA PRO A 206 29.73 3.48 3.52
C PRO A 206 29.31 2.01 3.35
N LEU A 207 30.01 1.31 2.46
CA LEU A 207 29.82 -0.12 2.18
C LEU A 207 30.92 -1.01 2.76
N THR A 208 32.00 -0.42 3.29
CA THR A 208 33.13 -1.16 3.87
C THR A 208 32.66 -2.04 5.04
N GLY A 209 33.06 -3.32 5.03
CA GLY A 209 32.71 -4.28 6.07
C GLY A 209 31.25 -4.75 6.09
N LYS A 210 30.47 -4.46 5.04
CA LYS A 210 29.09 -4.92 4.91
C LYS A 210 29.01 -6.21 4.08
N ASN A 211 28.12 -7.11 4.47
CA ASN A 211 27.60 -8.17 3.60
C ASN A 211 26.79 -7.50 2.49
N LYS A 212 27.14 -7.78 1.24
CA LYS A 212 26.53 -7.14 0.07
C LYS A 212 25.65 -8.14 -0.65
N GLN A 213 24.44 -7.73 -0.99
CA GLN A 213 23.53 -8.56 -1.77
C GLN A 213 22.86 -7.75 -2.89
N VAL A 214 22.59 -8.42 -4.00
CA VAL A 214 21.69 -7.96 -5.05
C VAL A 214 20.43 -8.82 -4.98
N TRP A 215 19.28 -8.20 -4.81
CA TRP A 215 18.00 -8.90 -4.74
C TRP A 215 17.17 -8.59 -5.98
N ILE A 216 16.74 -9.64 -6.68
CA ILE A 216 15.67 -9.53 -7.67
C ILE A 216 14.38 -10.01 -7.01
N ILE A 217 13.47 -9.08 -6.73
CA ILE A 217 12.22 -9.38 -6.00
C ILE A 217 11.14 -9.74 -7.00
N THR A 218 10.58 -10.94 -6.87
CA THR A 218 9.63 -11.53 -7.81
C THR A 218 8.44 -12.17 -7.10
N LYS A 219 7.48 -12.69 -7.89
CA LYS A 219 6.45 -13.63 -7.42
C LYS A 219 6.89 -15.10 -7.53
N GLY A 220 8.18 -15.35 -7.76
CA GLY A 220 8.77 -16.68 -7.86
C GLY A 220 9.18 -17.23 -6.49
N GLU A 221 10.23 -18.05 -6.49
CA GLU A 221 10.76 -18.72 -5.30
C GLU A 221 12.07 -18.06 -4.87
N SER A 222 12.29 -17.90 -3.56
CA SER A 222 13.55 -17.36 -3.08
C SER A 222 14.68 -18.36 -3.29
N LYS A 223 15.76 -17.94 -3.95
CA LYS A 223 16.94 -18.77 -4.18
C LYS A 223 18.19 -17.90 -4.36
N GLU A 224 19.33 -18.41 -3.91
CA GLU A 224 20.64 -17.86 -4.28
C GLU A 224 20.91 -18.22 -5.74
N ILE A 225 21.11 -17.20 -6.57
CA ILE A 225 21.38 -17.35 -8.01
C ILE A 225 22.89 -17.50 -8.21
N SER A 226 23.67 -16.67 -7.52
CA SER A 226 25.12 -16.67 -7.64
C SER A 226 25.81 -15.93 -6.49
N ASP A 227 27.11 -16.14 -6.38
CA ASP A 227 28.01 -15.42 -5.48
C ASP A 227 29.22 -14.95 -6.31
N PHE A 228 29.30 -13.63 -6.55
CA PHE A 228 30.33 -13.02 -7.37
C PHE A 228 31.02 -11.89 -6.61
N ASP A 229 32.35 -11.93 -6.52
CA ASP A 229 33.17 -10.90 -5.87
C ASP A 229 32.64 -10.52 -4.47
N ASN A 230 32.24 -11.50 -3.65
CA ASN A 230 31.71 -11.27 -2.30
C ASN A 230 30.38 -10.48 -2.27
N VAL A 231 29.61 -10.53 -3.37
CA VAL A 231 28.23 -10.06 -3.48
C VAL A 231 27.35 -11.24 -3.85
N LYS A 232 26.38 -11.54 -3.00
CA LYS A 232 25.38 -12.58 -3.26
C LYS A 232 24.25 -12.03 -4.10
N VAL A 233 23.92 -12.72 -5.20
CA VAL A 233 22.74 -12.42 -6.01
C VAL A 233 21.66 -13.42 -5.67
N LYS A 234 20.47 -12.91 -5.36
CA LYS A 234 19.33 -13.74 -4.98
C LYS A 234 18.07 -13.34 -5.72
N GLU A 235 17.29 -14.34 -6.10
CA GLU A 235 15.85 -14.16 -6.31
C GLU A 235 15.21 -14.16 -4.94
N ILE A 236 14.33 -13.18 -4.68
CA ILE A 236 13.61 -13.07 -3.42
C ILE A 236 12.12 -13.06 -3.72
N SER A 237 11.42 -14.04 -3.17
CA SER A 237 9.98 -14.11 -3.28
C SER A 237 9.31 -13.04 -2.43
N ILE A 238 8.35 -12.32 -3.01
CA ILE A 238 7.49 -11.40 -2.27
C ILE A 238 6.69 -12.12 -1.16
N TYR A 239 6.43 -13.42 -1.33
CA TYR A 239 5.73 -14.23 -0.33
C TYR A 239 6.59 -14.43 0.92
N ASP A 240 7.89 -14.66 0.75
CA ASP A 240 8.81 -14.82 1.88
C ASP A 240 8.98 -13.51 2.65
N LEU A 241 9.02 -12.36 1.96
CA LEU A 241 9.01 -11.05 2.60
C LEU A 241 7.73 -10.82 3.41
N CYS A 242 6.57 -11.22 2.88
CA CYS A 242 5.30 -11.17 3.62
C CYS A 242 5.30 -12.08 4.85
N GLU A 243 5.90 -13.27 4.75
CA GLU A 243 6.04 -14.17 5.91
C GLU A 243 7.01 -13.61 6.95
N ILE A 244 8.09 -12.92 6.56
CA ILE A 244 8.96 -12.19 7.48
C ILE A 244 8.18 -11.09 8.20
N PHE A 245 7.37 -10.29 7.49
CA PHE A 245 6.50 -9.30 8.11
C PHE A 245 5.57 -9.92 9.15
N LYS A 246 4.92 -11.03 8.78
CA LYS A 246 4.04 -11.78 9.67
C LYS A 246 4.77 -12.32 10.90
N LYS A 247 5.95 -12.93 10.74
CA LYS A 247 6.79 -13.39 11.85
C LYS A 247 7.13 -12.24 12.79
N ARG A 248 7.57 -11.11 12.24
CA ARG A 248 7.91 -9.92 13.01
C ARG A 248 6.74 -9.37 13.81
N LEU A 249 5.55 -9.34 13.23
CA LEU A 249 4.37 -8.83 13.92
C LEU A 249 3.89 -9.79 15.02
N SER A 250 4.04 -11.11 14.80
CA SER A 250 3.52 -12.16 15.68
C SER A 250 4.46 -12.59 16.81
N ASP A 251 5.77 -12.46 16.63
CA ASP A 251 6.75 -12.79 17.66
C ASP A 251 7.19 -11.53 18.42
N ILE A 252 6.76 -11.42 19.68
CA ILE A 252 7.15 -10.30 20.56
C ILE A 252 8.66 -10.20 20.80
N THR A 253 9.39 -11.31 20.59
CA THR A 253 10.85 -11.37 20.71
C THR A 253 11.55 -11.13 19.38
N TYR A 254 10.83 -10.71 18.34
CA TYR A 254 11.40 -10.44 17.02
C TYR A 254 12.07 -9.06 17.01
N ASP A 255 13.39 -9.06 17.06
CA ASP A 255 14.20 -7.86 17.06
C ASP A 255 14.88 -7.61 15.69
N ASN A 256 15.81 -6.67 15.65
CA ASN A 256 16.56 -6.38 14.43
C ASN A 256 17.60 -7.44 14.09
N GLU A 257 18.13 -8.17 15.07
CA GLU A 257 19.11 -9.23 14.82
C GLU A 257 18.44 -10.39 14.08
N LYS A 258 17.26 -10.82 14.54
CA LYS A 258 16.42 -11.80 13.83
C LYS A 258 16.04 -11.33 12.44
N LEU A 259 15.67 -10.05 12.27
CA LEU A 259 15.34 -9.49 10.96
C LEU A 259 16.53 -9.58 9.99
N VAL A 260 17.72 -9.17 10.46
CA VAL A 260 18.95 -9.21 9.66
C VAL A 260 19.28 -10.66 9.31
N ASN A 261 19.16 -11.59 10.24
CA ASN A 261 19.37 -13.02 9.97
C ASN A 261 18.39 -13.55 8.92
N ASP A 262 17.08 -13.30 9.07
CA ASP A 262 16.09 -13.71 8.08
C ASP A 262 16.43 -13.14 6.69
N PHE A 263 16.85 -11.88 6.59
CA PHE A 263 17.30 -11.28 5.33
C PHE A 263 18.65 -11.81 4.82
N ILE A 264 19.58 -12.19 5.68
CA ILE A 264 20.84 -12.78 5.24
C ILE A 264 20.60 -14.19 4.70
N PHE A 265 19.68 -14.94 5.29
CA PHE A 265 19.45 -16.36 5.00
C PHE A 265 18.23 -16.66 4.12
N ILE A 266 17.41 -15.67 3.78
CA ILE A 266 16.33 -15.83 2.78
C ILE A 266 16.90 -16.38 1.47
N GLY A 267 16.25 -17.42 0.93
CA GLY A 267 16.65 -18.10 -0.31
C GLY A 267 18.01 -18.83 -0.25
N LYS A 268 18.59 -19.04 0.93
CA LYS A 268 19.76 -19.92 1.09
C LYS A 268 19.36 -21.37 1.31
#